data_AF-A0A062WW06-F1
#
_entry.id   AF-A0A062WW06-F1
#
_cell.length_a   1.000
_cell.length_b   1.000
_cell.length_c   1.000
_cell.angle_alpha   90.00
_cell.angle_beta   90.00
_cell.angle_gamma   90.00
#
_symmetry.space_group_name_H-M   'P 1'
#
loop_
_entity.id
_entity.type
_entity.pdbx_description
1 polymer ?
#
loop_
_entity_poly.entity_id
_entity_poly.type
_entity_poly.pdbx_seq_one_letter_code
_entity_poly.pdbx_strand_id
1 'polypeptide(L)'
;MTEREDSAPPGPPATAPAATTGVVRVRQAFLLVAVTLGLLAVLRASAMVHAGEGMRPGLTRTLVLGVARPTERITRTVHLDEPDRWLSRAFGHDAKSGGTFSELASAASRAEAEPDRPGALGPGAAGSHRSPLPPRHPTAADPLRVLVTGDSLTESLGPSIMNSAPATIRAQTETRFGTGLVRPDFFDWATHARAQITQRNPELVIVAMGGNDGQGITLADGTVLPAGSDAWTAEYQRRAIVVMRIWSGDGARRVLWLSLPPARSDQLNGYFRRLNEATLDATTRVVGARYLDLTPWLSKNGAYSDYLTGTDGNTVLARARDGVHLSLDGARIAAGHVLETVRSTWNLR
;
A
#
# COMPACT_ATOMS: atom_id res chain seq x y z
N MET A 1 50.29 -3.63 -77.19
CA MET A 1 49.63 -4.84 -77.70
C MET A 1 48.71 -5.29 -76.55
N THR A 2 47.55 -4.64 -76.38
CA THR A 2 46.18 -5.04 -76.87
C THR A 2 45.77 -6.38 -76.26
N GLU A 3 44.66 -6.54 -75.52
CA GLU A 3 43.24 -6.18 -75.78
C GLU A 3 42.51 -5.85 -74.46
N ARG A 4 41.70 -4.78 -74.35
CA ARG A 4 40.22 -4.73 -74.50
C ARG A 4 39.45 -5.97 -74.03
N GLU A 5 38.77 -5.85 -72.89
CA GLU A 5 37.51 -6.56 -72.61
C GLU A 5 36.39 -5.52 -72.43
N ASP A 6 35.34 -5.70 -73.23
CA ASP A 6 34.17 -4.84 -73.34
C ASP A 6 33.26 -4.98 -72.11
N SER A 7 32.87 -3.83 -71.54
CA SER A 7 31.84 -3.73 -70.50
C SER A 7 30.44 -3.97 -71.09
N ALA A 8 29.76 -5.02 -70.63
CA ALA A 8 28.31 -5.17 -70.78
C ALA A 8 27.58 -4.25 -69.77
N PRO A 9 26.49 -3.56 -70.16
CA PRO A 9 25.76 -2.69 -69.25
C PRO A 9 24.93 -3.49 -68.23
N PRO A 10 24.79 -3.03 -66.97
CA PRO A 10 24.00 -3.72 -65.97
C PRO A 10 22.50 -3.66 -66.30
N GLY A 11 21.82 -4.82 -66.19
CA GLY A 11 20.36 -4.92 -66.32
C GLY A 11 19.61 -4.12 -65.24
N PRO A 12 18.34 -3.78 -65.48
CA PRO A 12 17.58 -2.93 -64.57
C PRO A 12 17.41 -3.61 -63.20
N PRO A 13 17.47 -2.86 -62.09
CA PRO A 13 17.34 -3.43 -60.76
C PRO A 13 15.94 -4.03 -60.56
N ALA A 14 15.91 -5.24 -60.00
CA ALA A 14 14.68 -5.91 -59.60
C ALA A 14 13.91 -5.05 -58.58
N THR A 15 12.66 -4.75 -58.88
CA THR A 15 11.74 -4.02 -58.01
C THR A 15 11.42 -4.86 -56.76
N ALA A 16 11.85 -4.39 -55.59
CA ALA A 16 11.43 -4.95 -54.31
C ALA A 16 9.92 -4.74 -54.12
N PRO A 17 9.19 -5.70 -53.50
CA PRO A 17 7.75 -5.57 -53.27
C PRO A 17 7.48 -4.39 -52.32
N ALA A 18 6.57 -3.50 -52.72
CA ALA A 18 6.15 -2.38 -51.91
C ALA A 18 5.52 -2.88 -50.60
N ALA A 19 6.16 -2.56 -49.47
CA ALA A 19 5.54 -2.71 -48.16
C ALA A 19 4.37 -1.72 -48.08
N THR A 20 3.14 -2.22 -48.16
CA THR A 20 1.94 -1.43 -47.87
C THR A 20 1.91 -1.10 -46.39
N THR A 21 2.47 0.04 -46.01
CA THR A 21 2.25 0.64 -44.70
C THR A 21 0.81 1.15 -44.67
N GLY A 22 -0.07 0.40 -44.00
CA GLY A 22 -1.45 0.82 -43.76
C GLY A 22 -1.46 2.09 -42.92
N VAL A 23 -1.65 3.25 -43.57
CA VAL A 23 -1.86 4.52 -42.86
C VAL A 23 -3.25 4.46 -42.25
N VAL A 24 -3.33 4.16 -40.94
CA VAL A 24 -4.58 4.27 -40.19
C VAL A 24 -5.04 5.72 -40.29
N ARG A 25 -6.19 5.95 -40.93
CA ARG A 25 -6.72 7.30 -41.11
C ARG A 25 -6.95 7.90 -39.73
N VAL A 26 -6.62 9.17 -39.52
CA VAL A 26 -6.76 9.87 -38.22
C VAL A 26 -8.12 9.63 -37.57
N ARG A 27 -9.20 9.59 -38.36
CA ARG A 27 -10.55 9.24 -37.90
C ARG A 27 -10.67 7.81 -37.34
N GLN A 28 -10.03 6.83 -37.96
CA GLN A 28 -9.97 5.45 -37.46
C GLN A 28 -9.12 5.35 -36.19
N ALA A 29 -8.03 6.13 -36.07
CA ALA A 29 -7.24 6.21 -34.84
C ALA A 29 -8.05 6.82 -33.69
N PHE A 30 -8.79 7.91 -33.93
CA PHE A 30 -9.69 8.50 -32.93
C PHE A 30 -10.83 7.56 -32.53
N LEU A 31 -11.43 6.87 -33.50
CA LEU A 31 -12.49 5.91 -33.23
C LEU A 31 -11.97 4.73 -32.42
N LEU A 32 -10.77 4.23 -32.74
CA LEU A 32 -10.10 3.17 -31.99
C LEU A 32 -9.80 3.62 -30.55
N VAL A 33 -9.27 4.83 -30.36
CA VAL A 33 -9.02 5.40 -29.02
C VAL A 33 -10.32 5.57 -28.25
N ALA A 34 -11.38 6.10 -28.86
CA ALA A 34 -12.68 6.28 -28.21
C ALA A 34 -13.33 4.94 -27.84
N VAL A 35 -13.25 3.94 -28.72
CA VAL A 35 -13.72 2.57 -28.45
C VAL A 35 -12.89 1.92 -27.35
N THR A 36 -11.56 2.10 -27.36
CA THR A 36 -10.67 1.55 -26.33
C THR A 36 -10.93 2.20 -24.97
N LEU A 37 -11.10 3.52 -24.93
CA LEU A 37 -11.46 4.26 -23.71
C LEU A 37 -12.87 3.89 -23.23
N GLY A 38 -13.83 3.72 -24.13
CA GLY A 38 -15.17 3.25 -23.81
C GLY A 38 -15.16 1.82 -23.25
N LEU A 39 -14.38 0.93 -23.86
CA LEU A 39 -14.22 -0.45 -23.39
C LEU A 39 -13.51 -0.48 -22.03
N LEU A 40 -12.47 0.34 -21.81
CA LEU A 40 -11.81 0.52 -20.51
C LEU A 40 -12.77 1.09 -19.46
N ALA A 41 -13.62 2.05 -19.82
CA ALA A 41 -14.61 2.63 -18.91
C ALA A 41 -15.69 1.62 -18.50
N VAL A 42 -16.09 0.74 -19.42
CA VAL A 42 -17.04 -0.35 -19.16
C VAL A 42 -16.38 -1.45 -18.31
N LEU A 43 -15.18 -1.89 -18.68
CA LEU A 43 -14.45 -2.95 -17.98
C LEU A 43 -13.95 -2.52 -16.60
N ARG A 44 -13.65 -1.22 -16.41
CA ARG A 44 -13.17 -0.64 -15.14
C ARG A 44 -14.15 0.35 -14.52
N ALA A 45 -15.45 0.12 -14.74
CA ALA A 45 -16.50 1.00 -14.21
C ALA A 45 -16.41 1.11 -12.67
N SER A 46 -16.05 0.02 -11.99
CA SER A 46 -15.72 -0.01 -10.57
C SER A 46 -14.63 1.02 -10.26
N ALA A 47 -13.46 0.94 -10.88
CA ALA A 47 -12.32 1.84 -10.66
C ALA A 47 -12.66 3.31 -10.96
N MET A 48 -13.56 3.60 -11.91
CA MET A 48 -14.05 4.95 -12.18
C MET A 48 -14.92 5.51 -11.05
N VAL A 49 -15.82 4.70 -10.48
CA VAL A 49 -16.59 5.10 -9.29
C VAL A 49 -15.63 5.37 -8.13
N HIS A 50 -14.65 4.49 -7.92
CA HIS A 50 -13.64 4.64 -6.87
C HIS A 50 -12.79 5.91 -7.06
N ALA A 51 -12.33 6.17 -8.28
CA ALA A 51 -11.59 7.39 -8.61
C ALA A 51 -12.42 8.65 -8.37
N GLY A 52 -13.70 8.64 -8.75
CA GLY A 52 -14.62 9.75 -8.49
C GLY A 52 -14.92 9.95 -7.01
N GLU A 53 -15.00 8.88 -6.22
CA GLU A 53 -15.25 8.98 -4.77
C GLU A 53 -14.06 9.55 -4.00
N GLY A 54 -12.83 9.32 -4.47
CA GLY A 54 -11.60 9.93 -3.94
C GLY A 54 -11.38 11.38 -4.36
N MET A 55 -12.16 11.93 -5.30
CA MET A 55 -12.08 13.34 -5.68
C MET A 55 -12.67 14.25 -4.61
N ARG A 56 -12.17 15.48 -4.51
CA ARG A 56 -12.81 16.52 -3.69
C ARG A 56 -14.24 16.79 -4.19
N PRO A 57 -15.18 17.15 -3.30
CA PRO A 57 -16.51 17.62 -3.71
C PRO A 57 -16.39 18.77 -4.71
N GLY A 58 -16.99 18.62 -5.90
CA GLY A 58 -16.89 19.59 -6.98
C GLY A 58 -17.54 19.08 -8.27
N LEU A 59 -17.62 19.95 -9.29
CA LEU A 59 -18.27 19.66 -10.57
C LEU A 59 -17.65 18.44 -11.27
N THR A 60 -16.32 18.30 -11.23
CA THR A 60 -15.60 17.18 -11.82
C THR A 60 -15.99 15.85 -11.18
N ARG A 61 -16.04 15.78 -9.85
CA ARG A 61 -16.50 14.60 -9.11
C ARG A 61 -17.95 14.23 -9.48
N THR A 62 -18.84 15.21 -9.51
CA THR A 62 -20.25 14.99 -9.82
C THR A 62 -20.44 14.44 -11.24
N LEU A 63 -19.70 14.98 -12.22
CA LEU A 63 -19.74 14.49 -13.60
C LEU A 63 -19.16 13.07 -13.71
N VAL A 64 -18.01 12.81 -13.09
CA VAL A 64 -17.38 11.47 -13.10
C VAL A 64 -18.30 10.44 -12.43
N LEU A 65 -18.84 10.71 -11.25
CA LEU A 65 -19.74 9.80 -10.55
C LEU A 65 -21.09 9.65 -11.24
N GLY A 66 -21.58 10.70 -11.88
CA GLY A 66 -22.83 10.70 -12.64
C GLY A 66 -22.79 9.77 -13.86
N VAL A 67 -21.61 9.58 -14.46
CA VAL A 67 -21.40 8.61 -15.54
C VAL A 67 -20.99 7.24 -15.00
N ALA A 68 -20.12 7.20 -13.99
CA ALA A 68 -19.53 5.97 -13.49
C ALA A 68 -20.56 5.06 -12.78
N ARG A 69 -21.44 5.61 -11.93
CA ARG A 69 -22.40 4.81 -11.14
C ARG A 69 -23.44 4.10 -12.01
N PRO A 70 -24.09 4.76 -12.99
CA PRO A 70 -25.01 4.05 -13.90
C PRO A 70 -24.28 2.98 -14.72
N THR A 71 -23.07 3.28 -15.18
CA THR A 71 -22.25 2.34 -15.96
C THR A 71 -21.90 1.11 -15.15
N GLU A 72 -21.44 1.28 -13.90
CA GLU A 72 -21.16 0.19 -12.96
C GLU A 72 -22.40 -0.67 -12.69
N ARG A 73 -23.57 -0.03 -12.50
CA ARG A 73 -24.83 -0.75 -12.27
C ARG A 73 -25.19 -1.64 -13.45
N ILE A 74 -25.05 -1.13 -14.68
CA ILE A 74 -25.32 -1.88 -15.90
C ILE A 74 -24.33 -3.04 -16.04
N THR A 75 -23.02 -2.76 -15.95
CA THR A 75 -21.98 -3.79 -16.16
C THR A 75 -22.03 -4.90 -15.13
N ARG A 76 -22.35 -4.58 -13.87
CA ARG A 76 -22.59 -5.56 -12.81
C ARG A 76 -23.81 -6.44 -13.10
N THR A 77 -24.88 -5.87 -13.67
CA THR A 77 -26.12 -6.63 -13.97
C THR A 77 -25.90 -7.63 -15.10
N VAL A 78 -25.01 -7.33 -16.05
CA VAL A 78 -24.68 -8.22 -17.18
C VAL A 78 -23.37 -9.01 -16.99
N HIS A 79 -22.80 -9.02 -15.78
CA HIS A 79 -21.56 -9.74 -15.43
C HIS A 79 -20.32 -9.36 -16.26
N LEU A 80 -20.32 -8.20 -16.94
CA LEU A 80 -19.18 -7.73 -17.73
C LEU A 80 -17.99 -7.28 -16.85
N ASP A 81 -18.21 -7.18 -15.54
CA ASP A 81 -17.20 -6.88 -14.53
C ASP A 81 -16.45 -8.13 -14.01
N GLU A 82 -16.78 -9.35 -14.46
CA GLU A 82 -16.09 -10.57 -14.01
C GLU A 82 -14.60 -10.65 -14.33
N PRO A 83 -14.13 -10.24 -15.53
CA PRO A 83 -12.70 -10.19 -15.82
C PRO A 83 -11.96 -9.21 -14.91
N ASP A 84 -12.51 -8.02 -14.68
CA ASP A 84 -11.94 -7.01 -13.78
C ASP A 84 -11.94 -7.50 -12.33
N ARG A 85 -13.00 -8.18 -11.87
CA ARG A 85 -13.04 -8.84 -10.56
C ARG A 85 -12.05 -9.99 -10.45
N TRP A 86 -11.82 -10.74 -11.51
CA TRP A 86 -10.80 -11.81 -11.52
C TRP A 86 -9.38 -11.23 -11.47
N LEU A 87 -9.09 -10.19 -12.26
CA LEU A 87 -7.83 -9.44 -12.21
C LEU A 87 -7.65 -8.80 -10.83
N SER A 88 -8.68 -8.16 -10.29
CA SER A 88 -8.70 -7.56 -8.96
C SER A 88 -8.41 -8.60 -7.87
N ARG A 89 -9.04 -9.79 -7.93
CA ARG A 89 -8.74 -10.94 -7.05
C ARG A 89 -7.29 -11.41 -7.19
N ALA A 90 -6.78 -11.53 -8.40
CA ALA A 90 -5.38 -11.90 -8.65
C ALA A 90 -4.39 -10.85 -8.08
N PHE A 91 -4.80 -9.58 -8.07
CA PHE A 91 -4.06 -8.47 -7.44
C PHE A 91 -4.46 -8.21 -5.98
N GLY A 92 -5.23 -9.11 -5.34
CA GLY A 92 -5.58 -9.07 -3.92
C GLY A 92 -6.67 -8.07 -3.50
N HIS A 93 -7.36 -7.44 -4.44
CA HIS A 93 -8.51 -6.56 -4.17
C HIS A 93 -9.78 -7.42 -4.04
N ASP A 94 -9.95 -8.11 -2.91
CA ASP A 94 -11.18 -8.84 -2.59
C ASP A 94 -12.28 -7.86 -2.16
N ALA A 95 -13.02 -7.35 -3.13
CA ALA A 95 -14.34 -6.79 -2.87
C ALA A 95 -15.32 -7.96 -2.69
N LYS A 96 -15.69 -8.29 -1.46
CA LYS A 96 -17.05 -8.77 -1.19
C LYS A 96 -18.01 -7.59 -1.40
N SER A 97 -18.16 -7.15 -2.65
CA SER A 97 -19.20 -6.20 -3.07
C SER A 97 -20.52 -6.96 -3.21
N GLY A 98 -21.10 -7.28 -2.05
CA GLY A 98 -22.37 -7.98 -1.92
C GLY A 98 -22.83 -7.92 -0.48
N GLY A 99 -23.30 -6.75 -0.04
CA GLY A 99 -24.16 -6.60 1.14
C GLY A 99 -23.63 -7.11 2.49
N THR A 100 -22.32 -7.27 2.67
CA THR A 100 -21.76 -7.67 3.97
C THR A 100 -20.65 -6.69 4.37
N PHE A 101 -20.83 -6.04 5.52
CA PHE A 101 -19.95 -5.00 6.07
C PHE A 101 -18.48 -5.44 6.09
N SER A 102 -17.55 -4.51 5.79
CA SER A 102 -16.10 -4.76 5.96
C SER A 102 -15.80 -5.30 7.36
N GLU A 103 -14.91 -6.29 7.44
CA GLU A 103 -14.45 -6.85 8.71
C GLU A 103 -13.71 -5.77 9.52
N LEU A 104 -12.85 -5.00 8.86
CA LEU A 104 -12.12 -3.90 9.51
C LEU A 104 -13.08 -2.85 10.09
N ALA A 105 -14.08 -2.40 9.31
CA ALA A 105 -15.07 -1.44 9.80
C ALA A 105 -15.88 -2.02 10.96
N SER A 106 -16.35 -3.27 10.83
CA SER A 106 -17.15 -3.93 11.86
C SER A 106 -16.37 -4.23 13.14
N ALA A 107 -15.08 -4.54 13.03
CA ALA A 107 -14.19 -4.76 14.17
C ALA A 107 -13.85 -3.44 14.86
N ALA A 108 -13.62 -2.36 14.11
CA ALA A 108 -13.38 -1.03 14.67
C ALA A 108 -14.60 -0.51 15.44
N SER A 109 -15.81 -0.65 14.89
CA SER A 109 -17.04 -0.27 15.59
C SER A 109 -17.31 -1.10 16.85
N ARG A 110 -16.94 -2.39 16.87
CA ARG A 110 -17.02 -3.21 18.09
C ARG A 110 -16.02 -2.77 19.16
N ALA A 111 -14.83 -2.34 18.76
CA ALA A 111 -13.84 -1.78 19.70
C ALA A 111 -14.31 -0.45 20.33
N GLU A 112 -15.22 0.29 19.69
CA GLU A 112 -15.88 1.48 20.25
C GLU A 112 -17.00 1.13 21.24
N ALA A 113 -17.69 0.02 21.03
CA ALA A 113 -18.74 -0.49 21.92
C ALA A 113 -18.21 -1.15 23.20
N GLU A 114 -16.89 -1.35 23.30
CA GLU A 114 -16.17 -1.75 24.50
C GLU A 114 -15.48 -0.52 25.13
N PRO A 115 -16.23 0.43 25.75
CA PRO A 115 -15.61 1.24 26.78
C PRO A 115 -15.34 0.29 27.95
N ASP A 116 -14.22 0.52 28.62
CA ASP A 116 -13.86 0.03 29.95
C ASP A 116 -15.13 -0.24 30.80
N ARG A 117 -15.64 -1.47 30.76
CA ARG A 117 -16.77 -1.93 31.58
C ARG A 117 -16.18 -2.75 32.72
N PRO A 118 -16.12 -2.21 33.94
CA PRO A 118 -15.88 -3.05 35.09
C PRO A 118 -17.14 -3.91 35.32
N GLY A 119 -17.01 -5.21 35.06
CA GLY A 119 -17.82 -6.26 35.66
C GLY A 119 -19.07 -6.72 34.90
N ALA A 120 -19.01 -7.92 34.32
CA ALA A 120 -19.97 -9.01 34.54
C ALA A 120 -19.55 -10.27 33.75
N LEU A 121 -18.39 -10.83 34.06
CA LEU A 121 -18.07 -12.24 33.82
C LEU A 121 -17.42 -12.78 35.09
N GLY A 122 -17.81 -13.99 35.48
CA GLY A 122 -17.56 -14.58 36.81
C GLY A 122 -16.10 -14.60 37.28
N PRO A 123 -15.85 -14.95 38.55
CA PRO A 123 -14.52 -14.93 39.14
C PRO A 123 -13.62 -15.96 38.43
N GLY A 124 -12.84 -15.51 37.45
CA GLY A 124 -11.98 -16.40 36.66
C GLY A 124 -11.29 -15.83 35.43
N ALA A 125 -11.47 -14.54 35.07
CA ALA A 125 -10.73 -13.94 33.97
C ALA A 125 -10.32 -12.49 34.29
N ALA A 126 -9.42 -12.34 35.27
CA ALA A 126 -8.54 -11.18 35.27
C ALA A 126 -7.79 -11.20 33.93
N GLY A 127 -7.98 -10.18 33.10
CA GLY A 127 -7.21 -9.98 31.88
C GLY A 127 -5.74 -9.88 32.24
N SER A 128 -5.03 -11.01 32.15
CA SER A 128 -3.59 -11.01 32.25
C SER A 128 -3.10 -10.08 31.14
N HIS A 129 -2.41 -8.99 31.49
CA HIS A 129 -1.54 -8.30 30.55
C HIS A 129 -0.55 -9.36 30.05
N ARG A 130 -0.89 -10.04 28.95
CA ARG A 130 -0.01 -11.04 28.36
C ARG A 130 1.19 -10.28 27.85
N SER A 131 2.33 -10.48 28.49
CA SER A 131 3.60 -10.04 27.93
C SER A 131 3.79 -10.76 26.59
N PRO A 132 4.29 -10.08 25.55
CA PRO A 132 4.55 -10.74 24.29
C PRO A 132 5.56 -11.86 24.50
N LEU A 133 5.48 -12.92 23.69
CA LEU A 133 6.42 -14.05 23.81
C LEU A 133 7.87 -13.55 23.70
N PRO A 134 8.79 -14.05 24.54
CA PRO A 134 10.21 -13.72 24.43
C PRO A 134 10.70 -13.97 23.00
N PRO A 135 11.45 -13.03 22.40
CA PRO A 135 12.08 -13.27 21.12
C PRO A 135 13.02 -14.48 21.23
N ARG A 136 12.92 -15.43 20.29
CA ARG A 136 13.95 -16.47 20.15
C ARG A 136 15.29 -15.86 19.69
N HIS A 137 16.33 -16.66 19.55
CA HIS A 137 17.61 -16.26 18.98
C HIS A 137 17.79 -16.84 17.56
N PRO A 138 17.44 -16.09 16.50
CA PRO A 138 17.63 -16.50 15.12
C PRO A 138 19.09 -16.81 14.76
N THR A 139 19.27 -17.81 13.89
CA THR A 139 20.56 -18.20 13.32
C THR A 139 20.47 -18.26 11.80
N ALA A 140 21.58 -18.43 11.09
CA ALA A 140 21.53 -18.61 9.63
C ALA A 140 20.80 -19.91 9.22
N ALA A 141 20.85 -20.95 10.07
CA ALA A 141 20.16 -22.22 9.83
C ALA A 141 18.66 -22.15 10.12
N ASP A 142 18.25 -21.32 11.08
CA ASP A 142 16.86 -21.02 11.41
C ASP A 142 16.65 -19.49 11.50
N PRO A 143 16.53 -18.81 10.34
CA PRO A 143 16.47 -17.35 10.28
C PRO A 143 15.12 -16.81 10.75
N LEU A 144 15.10 -15.57 11.23
CA LEU A 144 13.90 -14.83 11.60
C LEU A 144 12.99 -14.66 10.38
N ARG A 145 11.76 -15.16 10.45
CA ARG A 145 10.80 -14.97 9.36
C ARG A 145 10.16 -13.59 9.47
N VAL A 146 10.51 -12.72 8.52
CA VAL A 146 10.05 -11.33 8.47
C VAL A 146 9.12 -11.13 7.28
N LEU A 147 7.96 -10.53 7.52
CA LEU A 147 7.11 -9.98 6.45
C LEU A 147 7.22 -8.45 6.49
N VAL A 148 7.61 -7.84 5.39
CA VAL A 148 7.44 -6.40 5.17
C VAL A 148 6.17 -6.19 4.36
N THR A 149 5.20 -5.44 4.89
CA THR A 149 3.90 -5.25 4.25
C THR A 149 3.39 -3.83 4.42
N GLY A 150 2.51 -3.41 3.51
CA GLY A 150 1.85 -2.13 3.60
C GLY A 150 1.34 -1.66 2.26
N ASP A 151 1.10 -0.35 2.16
CA ASP A 151 0.73 0.27 0.90
C ASP A 151 1.98 0.52 0.03
N SER A 152 1.85 1.39 -0.97
CA SER A 152 2.94 1.75 -1.90
C SER A 152 4.20 2.27 -1.22
N LEU A 153 4.14 2.71 0.04
CA LEU A 153 5.32 3.13 0.81
C LEU A 153 6.33 1.98 1.03
N THR A 154 5.87 0.74 0.91
CA THR A 154 6.74 -0.44 0.99
C THR A 154 7.41 -0.83 -0.32
N GLU A 155 7.07 -0.20 -1.45
CA GLU A 155 7.53 -0.59 -2.79
C GLU A 155 9.06 -0.67 -2.88
N SER A 156 9.76 0.40 -2.48
CA SER A 156 11.23 0.42 -2.45
C SER A 156 11.79 -0.09 -1.12
N LEU A 157 11.06 0.11 -0.03
CA LEU A 157 11.52 -0.22 1.32
C LEU A 157 11.62 -1.73 1.56
N GLY A 158 10.59 -2.49 1.19
CA GLY A 158 10.54 -3.95 1.38
C GLY A 158 11.70 -4.67 0.70
N PRO A 159 11.93 -4.47 -0.61
CA PRO A 159 13.11 -4.98 -1.30
C PRO A 159 14.43 -4.50 -0.67
N SER A 160 14.51 -3.25 -0.21
CA SER A 160 15.73 -2.73 0.42
C SER A 160 16.05 -3.42 1.75
N ILE A 161 15.04 -3.72 2.57
CA ILE A 161 15.18 -4.53 3.79
C ILE A 161 15.58 -5.95 3.41
N MET A 162 14.90 -6.56 2.44
CA MET A 162 15.15 -7.94 2.01
C MET A 162 16.59 -8.12 1.49
N ASN A 163 17.07 -7.19 0.68
CA ASN A 163 18.40 -7.26 0.07
C ASN A 163 19.53 -6.92 1.06
N SER A 164 19.22 -6.13 2.11
CA SER A 164 20.19 -5.73 3.13
C SER A 164 20.18 -6.64 4.37
N ALA A 165 19.23 -7.59 4.43
CA ALA A 165 19.05 -8.47 5.58
C ALA A 165 20.26 -9.41 5.75
N PRO A 166 20.77 -9.60 6.98
CA PRO A 166 21.78 -10.62 7.25
C PRO A 166 21.18 -12.03 7.11
N ALA A 167 22.04 -13.06 7.01
CA ALA A 167 21.61 -14.46 6.88
C ALA A 167 20.71 -14.97 8.03
N THR A 168 20.73 -14.30 9.20
CA THR A 168 19.86 -14.57 10.35
C THR A 168 18.43 -14.05 10.17
N ILE A 169 18.13 -13.36 9.07
CA ILE A 169 16.81 -12.82 8.74
C ILE A 169 16.41 -13.33 7.35
N ARG A 170 15.21 -13.91 7.26
CA ARG A 170 14.55 -14.28 6.00
C ARG A 170 13.34 -13.38 5.82
N ALA A 171 13.51 -12.33 5.03
CA ALA A 171 12.46 -11.38 4.73
C ALA A 171 11.68 -11.76 3.47
N GLN A 172 10.38 -11.49 3.48
CA GLN A 172 9.50 -11.45 2.32
C GLN A 172 8.82 -10.09 2.28
N THR A 173 8.49 -9.60 1.09
CA THR A 173 7.78 -8.32 0.93
C THR A 173 6.44 -8.53 0.23
N GLU A 174 5.44 -7.74 0.63
CA GLU A 174 4.15 -7.70 -0.02
C GLU A 174 3.56 -6.28 0.01
N THR A 175 3.54 -5.64 -1.15
CA THR A 175 3.08 -4.26 -1.33
C THR A 175 1.68 -4.22 -1.94
N ARG A 176 0.78 -3.41 -1.37
CA ARG A 176 -0.58 -3.21 -1.87
C ARG A 176 -0.82 -1.75 -2.27
N PHE A 177 -0.53 -1.45 -3.54
CA PHE A 177 -0.60 -0.09 -4.10
C PHE A 177 -1.99 0.53 -4.00
N GLY A 178 -2.05 1.83 -3.70
CA GLY A 178 -3.29 2.60 -3.66
C GLY A 178 -4.23 2.24 -2.50
N THR A 179 -3.82 1.36 -1.59
CA THR A 179 -4.61 0.95 -0.43
C THR A 179 -4.29 1.77 0.81
N GLY A 180 -5.06 1.55 1.87
CA GLY A 180 -4.90 2.17 3.19
C GLY A 180 -6.01 1.72 4.13
N LEU A 181 -6.03 2.21 5.37
CA LEU A 181 -7.02 1.79 6.38
C LEU A 181 -8.36 2.54 6.28
N VAL A 182 -8.43 3.68 5.58
CA VAL A 182 -9.65 4.51 5.60
C VAL A 182 -10.75 4.02 4.65
N ARG A 183 -10.40 3.22 3.63
CA ARG A 183 -11.34 2.66 2.62
C ARG A 183 -11.32 1.13 2.62
N PRO A 184 -11.91 0.50 3.64
CA PRO A 184 -11.92 -0.96 3.71
C PRO A 184 -12.96 -1.59 2.76
N ASP A 185 -13.82 -0.77 2.17
CA ASP A 185 -14.64 -1.11 1.01
C ASP A 185 -13.83 -1.27 -0.28
N PHE A 186 -12.68 -0.60 -0.37
CA PHE A 186 -11.72 -0.76 -1.47
C PHE A 186 -10.72 -1.90 -1.20
N PHE A 187 -10.17 -1.96 0.02
CA PHE A 187 -9.25 -3.01 0.42
C PHE A 187 -9.34 -3.30 1.92
N ASP A 188 -9.82 -4.49 2.28
CA ASP A 188 -9.95 -4.89 3.68
C ASP A 188 -8.63 -5.45 4.24
N TRP A 189 -7.85 -4.57 4.89
CA TRP A 189 -6.59 -4.94 5.52
C TRP A 189 -6.73 -5.95 6.67
N ALA A 190 -7.89 -6.07 7.33
CA ALA A 190 -8.08 -7.07 8.38
C ALA A 190 -8.14 -8.48 7.79
N THR A 191 -8.98 -8.67 6.77
CA THR A 191 -9.04 -9.94 6.03
C THR A 191 -7.69 -10.27 5.39
N HIS A 192 -7.03 -9.27 4.78
CA HIS A 192 -5.74 -9.46 4.16
C HIS A 192 -4.65 -9.86 5.16
N ALA A 193 -4.57 -9.20 6.32
CA ALA A 193 -3.62 -9.53 7.37
C ALA A 193 -3.74 -11.00 7.82
N ARG A 194 -4.95 -11.56 7.94
CA ARG A 194 -5.16 -12.97 8.26
C ARG A 194 -4.60 -13.91 7.19
N ALA A 195 -4.82 -13.57 5.92
CA ALA A 195 -4.28 -14.33 4.80
C ALA A 195 -2.74 -14.34 4.84
N GLN A 196 -2.12 -13.19 5.08
CA GLN A 196 -0.67 -13.06 5.20
C GLN A 196 -0.09 -13.95 6.30
N ILE A 197 -0.71 -13.93 7.50
CA ILE A 197 -0.28 -14.78 8.61
C ILE A 197 -0.39 -16.26 8.25
N THR A 198 -1.49 -16.68 7.63
CA THR A 198 -1.74 -18.08 7.26
C THR A 198 -0.76 -18.56 6.19
N GLN A 199 -0.50 -17.75 5.18
CA GLN A 199 0.31 -18.14 4.02
C GLN A 199 1.81 -18.09 4.29
N ARG A 200 2.26 -17.17 5.15
CA ARG A 200 3.69 -16.86 5.31
C ARG A 200 4.25 -17.25 6.68
N ASN A 201 3.39 -17.41 7.67
CA ASN A 201 3.76 -17.71 9.06
C ASN A 201 4.93 -16.84 9.59
N PRO A 202 4.83 -15.50 9.51
CA PRO A 202 5.91 -14.61 9.95
C PRO A 202 6.00 -14.58 11.48
N GLU A 203 7.17 -14.19 11.98
CA GLU A 203 7.43 -13.94 13.41
C GLU A 203 7.52 -12.45 13.72
N LEU A 204 7.92 -11.66 12.72
CA LEU A 204 7.91 -10.21 12.72
C LEU A 204 7.19 -9.70 11.46
N VAL A 205 6.26 -8.78 11.65
CA VAL A 205 5.61 -8.03 10.59
C VAL A 205 6.07 -6.57 10.68
N ILE A 206 6.74 -6.07 9.64
CA ILE A 206 7.16 -4.68 9.50
C ILE A 206 6.13 -3.99 8.61
N VAL A 207 5.54 -2.89 9.09
CA VAL A 207 4.41 -2.23 8.44
C VAL A 207 4.76 -0.79 8.11
N ALA A 208 4.56 -0.39 6.85
CA ALA A 208 4.55 1.02 6.46
C ALA A 208 3.33 1.29 5.57
N MET A 209 2.36 2.06 6.07
CA MET A 209 1.16 2.39 5.33
C MET A 209 0.49 3.67 5.87
N GLY A 210 -0.33 4.29 5.03
CA GLY A 210 -1.02 5.55 5.31
C GLY A 210 -0.84 6.60 4.20
N GLY A 211 -0.13 6.26 3.11
CA GLY A 211 0.16 7.18 2.01
C GLY A 211 -1.09 7.70 1.30
N ASN A 212 -2.16 6.89 1.27
CA ASN A 212 -3.43 7.22 0.63
C ASN A 212 -4.55 7.57 1.63
N ASP A 213 -4.24 7.61 2.92
CA ASP A 213 -5.25 7.68 3.96
C ASP A 213 -5.72 9.11 4.29
N GLY A 214 -5.14 10.13 3.65
CA GLY A 214 -5.53 11.55 3.75
C GLY A 214 -6.91 11.91 3.15
N GLN A 215 -7.92 11.06 3.34
CA GLN A 215 -9.29 11.20 2.87
C GLN A 215 -10.29 10.90 4.00
N GLY A 216 -11.54 11.33 3.83
CA GLY A 216 -12.58 11.14 4.85
C GLY A 216 -12.88 9.66 5.12
N ILE A 217 -13.27 9.35 6.35
CA ILE A 217 -13.72 8.01 6.73
C ILE A 217 -15.24 7.99 6.75
N THR A 218 -15.85 7.04 6.04
CA THR A 218 -17.28 6.75 6.19
C THR A 218 -17.46 5.60 7.16
N LEU A 219 -18.24 5.84 8.22
CA LEU A 219 -18.63 4.84 9.22
C LEU A 219 -19.77 3.96 8.69
N ALA A 220 -20.05 2.87 9.38
CA ALA A 220 -21.08 1.90 8.98
C ALA A 220 -22.51 2.49 8.96
N ASP A 221 -22.76 3.51 9.77
CA ASP A 221 -24.03 4.26 9.82
C ASP A 221 -24.14 5.34 8.72
N GLY A 222 -23.12 5.48 7.87
CA GLY A 222 -23.02 6.49 6.81
C GLY A 222 -22.44 7.83 7.26
N THR A 223 -22.11 7.99 8.55
CA THR A 223 -21.46 9.21 9.06
C THR A 223 -20.09 9.39 8.40
N VAL A 224 -19.81 10.61 7.90
CA VAL A 224 -18.52 10.95 7.28
C VAL A 224 -17.67 11.75 8.24
N LEU A 225 -16.52 11.20 8.63
CA LEU A 225 -15.50 11.85 9.43
C LEU A 225 -14.52 12.58 8.51
N PRO A 226 -14.40 13.92 8.59
CA PRO A 226 -13.48 14.68 7.77
C PRO A 226 -12.01 14.30 8.02
N ALA A 227 -11.22 14.18 6.95
CA ALA A 227 -9.80 13.85 7.02
C ALA A 227 -9.04 14.81 7.95
N GLY A 228 -8.24 14.26 8.86
CA GLY A 228 -7.42 15.03 9.81
C GLY A 228 -8.18 15.62 11.01
N SER A 229 -9.49 15.40 11.12
CA SER A 229 -10.24 15.73 12.35
C SER A 229 -9.87 14.77 13.49
N ASP A 230 -10.16 15.16 14.73
CA ASP A 230 -9.85 14.31 15.89
C ASP A 230 -10.68 13.01 15.87
N ALA A 231 -11.95 13.08 15.47
CA ALA A 231 -12.80 11.89 15.30
C ALA A 231 -12.25 10.95 14.22
N TRP A 232 -11.77 11.49 13.10
CA TRP A 232 -11.10 10.71 12.05
C TRP A 232 -9.81 10.05 12.56
N THR A 233 -9.02 10.77 13.36
CA THR A 233 -7.77 10.27 13.95
C THR A 233 -8.04 9.11 14.91
N ALA A 234 -9.08 9.25 15.75
CA ALA A 234 -9.52 8.20 16.68
C ALA A 234 -10.04 6.95 15.96
N GLU A 235 -10.78 7.11 14.86
CA GLU A 235 -11.23 5.97 14.06
C GLU A 235 -10.06 5.32 13.30
N TYR A 236 -9.10 6.10 12.79
CA TYR A 236 -7.89 5.54 12.19
C TYR A 236 -7.09 4.70 13.20
N GLN A 237 -6.91 5.21 14.42
CA GLN A 237 -6.29 4.47 15.52
C GLN A 237 -7.01 3.14 15.78
N ARG A 238 -8.35 3.14 15.84
CA ARG A 238 -9.13 1.90 16.04
C ARG A 238 -8.87 0.87 14.95
N ARG A 239 -8.87 1.29 13.68
CA ARG A 239 -8.55 0.41 12.55
C ARG A 239 -7.12 -0.13 12.61
N ALA A 240 -6.16 0.71 12.97
CA ALA A 240 -4.77 0.30 13.17
C ALA A 240 -4.64 -0.76 14.28
N ILE A 241 -5.33 -0.57 15.41
CA ILE A 241 -5.37 -1.55 16.51
C ILE A 241 -5.89 -2.91 16.03
N VAL A 242 -6.96 -2.95 15.23
CA VAL A 242 -7.53 -4.20 14.70
C VAL A 242 -6.48 -4.96 13.88
N VAL A 243 -5.85 -4.32 12.90
CA VAL A 243 -4.88 -5.00 12.03
C VAL A 243 -3.61 -5.39 12.80
N MET A 244 -3.14 -4.54 13.73
CA MET A 244 -2.01 -4.87 14.59
C MET A 244 -2.28 -6.09 15.46
N ARG A 245 -3.49 -6.24 16.03
CA ARG A 245 -3.88 -7.42 16.83
C ARG A 245 -3.89 -8.69 15.98
N ILE A 246 -4.38 -8.60 14.73
CA ILE A 246 -4.38 -9.73 13.80
C ILE A 246 -2.95 -10.18 13.50
N TRP A 247 -2.06 -9.24 13.16
CA TRP A 247 -0.66 -9.57 12.88
C TRP A 247 0.08 -10.05 14.13
N SER A 248 -0.14 -9.43 15.29
CA SER A 248 0.56 -9.80 16.52
C SER A 248 0.10 -11.14 17.09
N GLY A 249 -1.16 -11.54 16.85
CA GLY A 249 -1.74 -12.76 17.43
C GLY A 249 -1.60 -12.79 18.94
N ASP A 250 -2.01 -11.69 19.60
CA ASP A 250 -1.91 -11.48 21.05
C ASP A 250 -0.48 -11.61 21.60
N GLY A 251 0.50 -11.15 20.83
CA GLY A 251 1.91 -11.15 21.21
C GLY A 251 2.68 -12.42 20.84
N ALA A 252 2.05 -13.36 20.12
CA ALA A 252 2.74 -14.50 19.53
C ALA A 252 3.75 -14.10 18.44
N ARG A 253 3.50 -12.95 17.79
CA ARG A 253 4.34 -12.32 16.78
C ARG A 253 4.62 -10.89 17.17
N ARG A 254 5.67 -10.32 16.60
CA ARG A 254 5.99 -8.90 16.74
C ARG A 254 5.47 -8.12 15.55
N VAL A 255 5.03 -6.90 15.82
CA VAL A 255 4.65 -5.91 14.78
C VAL A 255 5.53 -4.68 14.98
N LEU A 256 6.21 -4.25 13.92
CA LEU A 256 6.99 -3.02 13.90
C LEU A 256 6.32 -2.06 12.91
N TRP A 257 5.56 -1.09 13.42
CA TRP A 257 4.92 -0.07 12.62
C TRP A 257 5.89 1.10 12.41
N LEU A 258 6.11 1.47 11.15
CA LEU A 258 7.03 2.52 10.76
C LEU A 258 6.29 3.85 10.61
N SER A 259 6.88 4.93 11.10
CA SER A 259 6.32 6.27 10.89
C SER A 259 6.32 6.66 9.42
N LEU A 260 5.39 7.56 9.07
CA LEU A 260 5.36 8.27 7.80
C LEU A 260 6.28 9.49 7.89
N PRO A 261 7.40 9.53 7.15
CA PRO A 261 8.28 10.70 7.12
C PRO A 261 7.55 11.90 6.51
N PRO A 262 7.99 13.14 6.80
CA PRO A 262 7.30 14.34 6.33
C PRO A 262 7.08 14.33 4.82
N ALA A 263 5.92 14.74 4.31
CA ALA A 263 5.64 14.84 2.88
C ALA A 263 5.95 16.25 2.34
N ARG A 264 6.20 16.40 1.03
CA ARG A 264 6.45 17.72 0.42
C ARG A 264 5.24 18.64 0.50
N SER A 265 4.04 18.08 0.29
CA SER A 265 2.79 18.83 0.40
C SER A 265 2.45 19.07 1.86
N ASP A 266 2.27 20.33 2.26
CA ASP A 266 1.89 20.69 3.63
C ASP A 266 0.59 20.02 4.09
N GLN A 267 -0.38 19.89 3.18
CA GLN A 267 -1.64 19.23 3.47
C GLN A 267 -1.44 17.74 3.78
N LEU A 268 -0.72 17.03 2.90
CA LEU A 268 -0.45 15.61 3.10
C LEU A 268 0.44 15.38 4.32
N ASN A 269 1.43 16.25 4.53
CA ASN A 269 2.28 16.26 5.70
C ASN A 269 1.47 16.46 6.99
N GLY A 270 0.46 17.34 6.96
CA GLY A 270 -0.52 17.50 8.03
C GLY A 270 -1.26 16.21 8.36
N TYR A 271 -1.72 15.46 7.35
CA TYR A 271 -2.33 14.15 7.55
C TYR A 271 -1.34 13.12 8.09
N PHE A 272 -0.12 13.07 7.57
CA PHE A 272 0.91 12.13 8.05
C PHE A 272 1.22 12.33 9.54
N ARG A 273 1.26 13.57 10.03
CA ARG A 273 1.40 13.81 11.48
C ARG A 273 0.26 13.20 12.29
N ARG A 274 -1.00 13.41 11.87
CA ARG A 274 -2.17 12.82 12.53
C ARG A 274 -2.16 11.28 12.48
N LEU A 275 -1.75 10.70 11.35
CA LEU A 275 -1.61 9.25 11.19
C LEU A 275 -0.52 8.67 12.09
N ASN A 276 0.62 9.35 12.18
CA ASN A 276 1.73 9.00 13.06
C ASN A 276 1.31 9.05 14.53
N GLU A 277 0.61 10.10 14.96
CA GLU A 277 0.02 10.21 16.30
C GLU A 277 -0.91 9.02 16.59
N ALA A 278 -1.88 8.76 15.70
CA ALA A 278 -2.83 7.65 15.86
C ALA A 278 -2.15 6.28 15.94
N THR A 279 -1.14 6.03 15.11
CA THR A 279 -0.46 4.73 15.03
C THR A 279 0.52 4.52 16.17
N LEU A 280 1.24 5.57 16.59
CA LEU A 280 2.04 5.55 17.81
C LEU A 280 1.16 5.14 19.00
N ASP A 281 0.04 5.84 19.20
CA ASP A 281 -0.88 5.52 20.29
C ASP A 281 -1.49 4.11 20.16
N ALA A 282 -1.82 3.67 18.95
CA ALA A 282 -2.29 2.31 18.70
C ALA A 282 -1.28 1.25 19.15
N THR A 283 0.01 1.44 18.88
CA THR A 283 1.03 0.44 19.27
C THR A 283 1.13 0.24 20.77
N THR A 284 0.85 1.27 21.57
CA THR A 284 0.83 1.15 23.05
C THR A 284 -0.30 0.27 23.57
N ARG A 285 -1.35 0.05 22.77
CA ARG A 285 -2.55 -0.72 23.11
C ARG A 285 -2.53 -2.14 22.59
N VAL A 286 -1.50 -2.54 21.85
CA VAL A 286 -1.42 -3.86 21.22
C VAL A 286 -0.16 -4.60 21.68
N VAL A 287 -0.38 -5.71 22.38
CA VAL A 287 0.70 -6.61 22.79
C VAL A 287 1.46 -7.09 21.56
N GLY A 288 2.79 -6.91 21.60
CA GLY A 288 3.70 -7.31 20.53
C GLY A 288 3.92 -6.23 19.47
N ALA A 289 3.18 -5.13 19.49
CA ALA A 289 3.38 -3.99 18.59
C ALA A 289 4.42 -3.01 19.16
N ARG A 290 5.20 -2.42 18.26
CA ARG A 290 6.13 -1.31 18.53
C ARG A 290 6.09 -0.33 17.37
N TYR A 291 6.36 0.93 17.68
CA TYR A 291 6.48 2.00 16.70
C TYR A 291 7.96 2.36 16.50
N LEU A 292 8.37 2.58 15.26
CA LEU A 292 9.69 3.11 14.92
C LEU A 292 9.52 4.43 14.18
N ASP A 293 9.94 5.52 14.81
CA ASP A 293 9.97 6.82 14.17
C ASP A 293 11.18 6.95 13.23
N LEU A 294 10.92 6.98 11.94
CA LEU A 294 11.92 7.19 10.89
C LEU A 294 12.24 8.67 10.62
N THR A 295 11.47 9.61 11.20
CA THR A 295 11.63 11.05 10.96
C THR A 295 13.07 11.53 11.17
N PRO A 296 13.81 11.12 12.22
CA PRO A 296 15.19 11.60 12.42
C PRO A 296 16.14 11.32 11.25
N TRP A 297 15.88 10.26 10.47
CA TRP A 297 16.73 9.83 9.36
C TRP A 297 16.14 10.15 7.99
N LEU A 298 14.83 10.35 7.92
CA LEU A 298 14.08 10.62 6.68
C LEU A 298 13.55 12.06 6.59
N SER A 299 14.16 12.97 7.34
CA SER A 299 13.88 14.40 7.32
C SER A 299 15.15 15.21 7.54
N LYS A 300 15.09 16.49 7.18
CA LYS A 300 16.11 17.47 7.55
C LYS A 300 15.55 18.33 8.68
N ASN A 301 16.00 18.08 9.91
CA ASN A 301 15.51 18.76 11.12
C ASN A 301 13.97 18.64 11.30
N GLY A 302 13.40 17.47 10.99
CA GLY A 302 11.95 17.24 11.06
C GLY A 302 11.16 17.74 9.84
N ALA A 303 11.81 18.44 8.89
CA ALA A 303 11.16 18.93 7.68
C ALA A 303 11.45 18.04 6.46
N TYR A 304 10.55 18.09 5.48
CA TYR A 304 10.75 17.44 4.18
C TYR A 304 12.05 17.91 3.51
N SER A 305 12.77 16.98 2.88
CA SER A 305 13.87 17.28 1.98
C SER A 305 13.94 16.21 0.89
N ASP A 306 14.20 16.63 -0.36
CA ASP A 306 14.50 15.69 -1.45
C ASP A 306 15.81 14.95 -1.20
N TYR A 307 16.76 15.63 -0.55
CA TYR A 307 18.12 15.14 -0.33
C TYR A 307 18.41 14.95 1.16
N LEU A 308 19.02 13.82 1.50
CA LEU A 308 19.38 13.46 2.87
C LEU A 308 20.81 12.91 2.91
N THR A 309 21.34 12.74 4.12
CA THR A 309 22.61 12.04 4.33
C THR A 309 22.38 10.54 4.16
N GLY A 310 23.07 9.95 3.19
CA GLY A 310 23.09 8.52 2.92
C GLY A 310 23.86 7.73 3.98
N THR A 311 23.82 6.41 3.86
CA THR A 311 24.48 5.48 4.80
C THR A 311 26.01 5.59 4.79
N ASP A 312 26.58 6.15 3.72
CA ASP A 312 28.01 6.41 3.54
C ASP A 312 28.42 7.84 3.93
N GLY A 313 27.47 8.65 4.44
CA GLY A 313 27.69 10.05 4.80
C GLY A 313 27.54 11.03 3.64
N ASN A 314 27.36 10.57 2.40
CA ASN A 314 27.19 11.44 1.24
C ASN A 314 25.76 11.98 1.14
N THR A 315 25.58 13.12 0.47
CA THR A 315 24.23 13.61 0.16
C THR A 315 23.65 12.80 -0.99
N VAL A 316 22.47 12.21 -0.79
CA VAL A 316 21.76 11.38 -1.77
C VAL A 316 20.34 11.89 -2.00
N LEU A 317 19.79 11.68 -3.19
CA LEU A 317 18.38 11.89 -3.44
C LEU A 317 17.61 10.81 -2.68
N ALA A 318 16.87 11.18 -1.64
CA ALA A 318 16.16 10.26 -0.75
C ALA A 318 14.66 10.15 -1.05
N ARG A 319 14.09 11.13 -1.77
CA ARG A 319 12.66 11.16 -2.12
C ARG A 319 12.44 11.05 -3.61
N ALA A 320 11.38 10.34 -3.98
CA ALA A 320 10.87 10.31 -5.34
C ALA A 320 10.28 11.68 -5.73
N ARG A 321 10.06 11.86 -7.03
CA ARG A 321 9.59 13.14 -7.60
C ARG A 321 8.25 13.61 -7.02
N ASP A 322 7.39 12.69 -6.60
CA ASP A 322 6.08 13.00 -6.01
C ASP A 322 6.15 13.62 -4.61
N GLY A 323 7.32 13.58 -3.95
CA GLY A 323 7.51 14.10 -2.61
C GLY A 323 6.84 13.29 -1.50
N VAL A 324 6.54 12.02 -1.78
CA VAL A 324 5.99 11.04 -0.83
C VAL A 324 6.90 9.84 -0.76
N HIS A 325 7.09 9.12 -1.86
CA HIS A 325 7.81 7.85 -1.88
C HIS A 325 9.31 8.03 -1.68
N LEU A 326 9.95 6.97 -1.18
CA LEU A 326 11.40 6.91 -1.07
C LEU A 326 12.00 6.57 -2.44
N SER A 327 13.11 7.23 -2.77
CA SER A 327 14.03 6.70 -3.77
C SER A 327 14.67 5.40 -3.26
N LEU A 328 15.43 4.72 -4.12
CA LEU A 328 16.21 3.56 -3.66
C LEU A 328 17.19 3.93 -2.54
N ASP A 329 17.85 5.09 -2.61
CA ASP A 329 18.79 5.52 -1.56
C ASP A 329 18.07 5.92 -0.27
N GLY A 330 16.91 6.57 -0.36
CA GLY A 330 16.06 6.82 0.80
C GLY A 330 15.57 5.53 1.47
N ALA A 331 15.20 4.54 0.65
CA ALA A 331 14.79 3.23 1.14
C ALA A 331 15.94 2.47 1.81
N ARG A 332 17.19 2.62 1.33
CA ARG A 332 18.39 2.07 1.99
C ARG A 332 18.66 2.71 3.34
N ILE A 333 18.51 4.04 3.47
CA ILE A 333 18.60 4.74 4.76
C ILE A 333 17.61 4.14 5.76
N ALA A 334 16.32 4.08 5.39
CA ALA A 334 15.30 3.49 6.26
C ALA A 334 15.56 2.02 6.58
N ALA A 335 15.90 1.20 5.58
CA ALA A 335 16.17 -0.22 5.75
C ALA A 335 17.30 -0.46 6.76
N GLY A 336 18.36 0.35 6.74
CA GLY A 336 19.46 0.28 7.70
C GLY A 336 18.98 0.45 9.15
N HIS A 337 18.21 1.51 9.42
CA HIS A 337 17.68 1.77 10.77
C HIS A 337 16.61 0.75 11.22
N VAL A 338 15.80 0.26 10.29
CA VAL A 338 14.85 -0.82 10.55
C VAL A 338 15.59 -2.09 10.94
N LEU A 339 16.58 -2.51 10.15
CA LEU A 339 17.36 -3.72 10.42
C LEU A 339 18.15 -3.62 11.72
N GLU A 340 18.71 -2.44 12.04
CA GLU A 340 19.37 -2.20 13.33
C GLU A 340 18.41 -2.37 14.52
N THR A 341 17.20 -1.81 14.40
CA THR A 341 16.14 -1.98 15.41
C THR A 341 15.76 -3.45 15.60
N VAL A 342 15.68 -4.22 14.50
CA VAL A 342 15.41 -5.65 14.55
C VAL A 342 16.57 -6.42 15.20
N ARG A 343 17.82 -6.11 14.84
CA ARG A 343 19.00 -6.75 15.45
C ARG A 343 19.03 -6.52 16.95
N SER A 344 18.83 -5.29 17.40
CA SER A 344 18.76 -4.93 18.82
C SER A 344 17.64 -5.70 19.54
N THR A 345 16.45 -5.79 18.95
CA THR A 345 15.30 -6.45 19.60
C THR A 345 15.47 -7.97 19.75
N TRP A 346 16.18 -8.63 18.81
CA TRP A 346 16.43 -10.08 18.83
C TRP A 346 17.86 -10.45 19.27
N ASN A 347 18.68 -9.49 19.70
CA ASN A 347 20.10 -9.66 20.02
C ASN A 347 20.88 -10.39 18.92
N LEU A 348 20.63 -10.02 17.66
CA LEU A 348 21.32 -10.59 16.51
C LEU A 348 22.72 -9.95 16.40
N ARG A 349 23.75 -10.78 16.22
CA ARG A 349 25.12 -10.33 15.98
C ARG A 349 25.37 -9.97 14.53
#